data_AF-A0A2M7F2T8-F1
#
_entry.id   AF-A0A2M7F2T8-F1
#
_cell.length_a   1.000
_cell.length_b   1.000
_cell.length_c   1.000
_cell.angle_alpha   90.00
_cell.angle_beta   90.00
_cell.angle_gamma   90.00
#
_symmetry.space_group_name_H-M   'P 1'
#
loop_
_entity.id
_entity.type
_entity.pdbx_description
1 polymer ?
#
loop_
_entity_poly.entity_id
_entity_poly.type
_entity_poly.pdbx_seq_one_letter_code
_entity_poly.pdbx_strand_id
1 'polypeptide(L)'
;MADDPNKRLAELRTERARLIDEREKARAEATRDLIAGKKPTGTAAALAERIAIVDDAIAELQNRSADAAASQDRARRTRQVQGAIDAASDRRKLAAAVDEALTDLATSWQAYREAVRQGVGTTAAAGGDVGPIDRVLTNHRQSEALVKAMIAAGGSELSRALGIDTPIKARHSISLTDAEGRVAESLNLELLRLKAQSPQRGIAAQAKRELKEQGR
;
A
#
# COMPACT_ATOMS: atom_id res chain seq x y z
N MET A 1 8.16 36.56 13.28
CA MET A 1 8.99 35.63 12.50
C MET A 1 9.95 34.99 13.48
N ALA A 2 9.83 33.69 13.74
CA ALA A 2 10.77 33.02 14.64
C ALA A 2 12.12 32.91 13.90
N ASP A 3 13.17 33.51 14.47
CA ASP A 3 14.52 33.36 13.94
C ASP A 3 14.89 31.88 13.90
N ASP A 4 15.43 31.43 12.76
CA ASP A 4 15.91 30.07 12.59
C ASP A 4 17.00 29.79 13.63
N PRO A 5 16.81 28.81 14.54
CA PRO A 5 17.78 28.51 15.60
C PRO A 5 19.15 28.17 15.04
N ASN A 6 19.24 27.58 13.84
CA ASN A 6 20.51 27.28 13.19
C ASN A 6 21.23 28.54 12.72
N LYS A 7 20.47 29.49 12.17
CA LYS A 7 20.99 30.80 11.77
C LYS A 7 21.50 31.57 12.99
N ARG A 8 20.73 31.60 14.08
CA ARG A 8 21.13 32.26 15.32
C ARG A 8 22.38 31.63 15.95
N LEU A 9 22.50 30.31 15.88
CA LEU A 9 23.66 29.58 16.38
C LEU A 9 24.91 29.85 15.52
N ALA A 10 24.75 29.98 14.20
CA ALA A 10 25.83 30.41 13.30
C ALA A 10 26.30 31.83 13.62
N GLU A 11 25.37 32.77 13.82
CA GLU A 11 25.68 34.16 14.22
C GLU A 11 26.47 34.22 15.54
N LEU A 12 26.03 33.49 16.57
CA LEU A 12 26.72 33.45 17.86
C LEU A 12 28.13 32.84 17.77
N ARG A 13 28.32 31.82 16.91
CA ARG A 13 29.66 31.26 16.65
C ARG A 13 30.58 32.27 15.96
N THR A 14 30.06 33.05 15.02
CA THR A 14 30.80 34.13 14.37
C THR A 14 31.14 35.24 15.38
N GLU A 15 30.20 35.65 16.23
CA GLU A 15 30.44 36.62 17.30
C GLU A 15 31.51 36.12 18.27
N ARG A 16 31.44 34.86 18.68
CA ARG A 16 32.45 34.23 19.54
C ARG A 16 33.84 34.27 18.92
N ALA A 17 33.99 33.89 17.65
CA ALA A 17 35.27 33.90 16.96
C ALA A 17 35.87 35.32 16.93
N ARG A 18 35.04 36.32 16.62
CA ARG A 18 35.43 37.73 16.64
C ARG A 18 35.89 38.18 18.03
N LEU A 19 35.15 37.84 19.09
CA LEU A 19 35.49 38.21 20.46
C LEU A 19 36.81 37.57 20.92
N ILE A 20 37.09 36.33 20.48
CA ILE A 20 38.38 35.66 20.75
C ILE A 20 39.53 36.44 20.12
N ASP A 21 39.39 36.84 18.86
CA ASP A 21 40.41 37.63 18.16
C ASP A 21 40.63 39.00 18.83
N GLU A 22 39.55 39.67 19.24
CA GLU A 22 39.61 40.94 19.98
C GLU A 22 40.27 40.76 21.36
N ARG A 23 40.02 39.65 22.06
CA ARG A 23 40.65 39.33 23.34
C ARG A 23 42.15 39.13 23.21
N GLU A 24 42.59 38.38 22.20
CA GLU A 24 44.03 38.13 21.98
C GLU A 24 44.78 39.42 21.61
N LYS A 25 44.16 40.32 20.83
CA LYS A 25 44.69 41.67 20.59
C LYS A 25 44.81 42.47 21.89
N ALA A 26 43.76 42.49 22.71
CA ALA A 26 43.76 43.19 24.00
C ALA A 26 44.81 42.62 24.97
N ARG A 27 45.07 41.31 24.95
CA ARG A 27 46.15 40.68 25.73
C ARG A 27 47.54 41.11 25.26
N ALA A 28 47.76 41.15 23.96
CA ALA A 28 49.03 41.61 23.39
C ALA A 28 49.29 43.09 23.73
N GLU A 29 48.28 43.94 23.66
CA GLU A 29 48.36 45.35 24.07
C GLU A 29 48.62 45.51 25.56
N ALA A 30 47.88 44.80 26.42
CA ALA A 30 48.11 44.80 27.86
C ALA A 30 49.54 44.36 28.24
N THR A 31 50.10 43.40 27.49
CA THR A 31 51.49 42.94 27.69
C THR A 31 52.49 44.02 27.30
N ARG A 32 52.27 44.75 26.20
CA ARG A 32 53.11 45.89 25.81
C ARG A 32 53.05 47.03 26.82
N ASP A 33 51.86 47.34 27.35
CA ASP A 33 51.70 48.36 28.39
C ASP A 33 52.45 48.00 29.67
N LEU A 34 52.37 46.74 30.10
CA LEU A 34 53.16 46.22 31.23
C LEU A 34 54.67 46.37 31.01
N ILE A 35 55.17 46.01 29.83
CA ILE A 35 56.60 46.16 29.48
C ILE A 35 57.00 47.64 29.48
N ALA A 36 56.11 48.53 29.04
CA ALA A 36 56.30 49.97 29.05
C ALA A 36 56.09 50.63 30.45
N GLY A 37 55.83 49.84 31.50
CA GLY A 37 55.61 50.34 32.86
C GLY A 37 54.25 51.00 33.10
N LYS A 38 53.30 50.86 32.16
CA LYS A 38 51.93 51.37 32.27
C LYS A 38 51.02 50.30 32.88
N LYS A 39 50.00 50.74 33.61
CA LYS A 39 48.97 49.82 34.13
C LYS A 39 48.07 49.35 32.96
N PRO A 40 47.96 48.03 32.72
CA PRO A 40 47.12 47.52 31.64
C PRO A 40 45.63 47.76 31.92
N THR A 41 44.85 48.01 30.87
CA THR A 41 43.39 48.17 30.95
C THR A 41 42.69 46.82 31.10
N GLY A 42 41.57 46.78 31.84
CA GLY A 42 40.78 45.55 32.09
C GLY A 42 39.98 45.01 30.90
N THR A 43 40.25 45.49 29.68
CA THR A 43 39.53 45.16 28.44
C THR A 43 39.58 43.66 28.11
N ALA A 44 40.74 43.01 28.30
CA ALA A 44 40.87 41.58 28.07
C ALA A 44 40.02 40.72 29.03
N ALA A 45 39.80 41.19 30.26
CA ALA A 45 38.95 40.51 31.24
C ALA A 45 37.46 40.68 30.89
N ALA A 46 37.04 41.89 30.52
CA ALA A 46 35.67 42.14 30.06
C ALA A 46 35.31 41.35 28.79
N LEU A 47 36.25 41.21 27.85
CA LEU A 47 36.06 40.36 26.66
C LEU A 47 35.97 38.87 27.02
N ALA A 48 36.71 38.40 28.04
CA ALA A 48 36.60 37.02 28.50
C ALA A 48 35.22 36.71 29.11
N GLU A 49 34.67 37.63 29.90
CA GLU A 49 33.32 37.52 30.47
C GLU A 49 32.26 37.49 29.36
N ARG A 50 32.40 38.35 28.35
CA ARG A 50 31.48 38.35 27.20
C ARG A 50 31.56 37.06 26.36
N ILE A 51 32.75 36.48 26.21
CA ILE A 51 32.91 35.16 25.55
C ILE A 51 32.18 34.08 26.36
N ALA A 52 32.29 34.10 27.69
CA ALA A 52 31.59 33.12 28.54
C ALA A 52 30.06 33.21 28.37
N ILE A 53 29.50 34.42 28.34
CA ILE A 53 28.06 34.64 28.10
C ILE A 53 27.64 34.09 26.72
N VAL A 54 28.46 34.31 25.69
CA VAL A 54 28.17 33.78 24.34
C VAL A 54 28.27 32.25 24.31
N ASP A 55 29.22 31.66 25.04
CA ASP A 55 29.36 30.21 25.18
C ASP A 55 28.15 29.57 25.87
N ASP A 56 27.66 30.19 26.95
CA ASP A 56 26.44 29.75 27.63
C ASP A 56 25.21 29.84 26.70
N ALA A 57 25.09 30.94 25.95
CA ALA A 57 23.99 31.12 24.99
C ALA A 57 24.04 30.09 23.84
N ILE A 58 25.23 29.73 23.35
CA ILE A 58 25.40 28.67 22.36
C ILE A 58 24.97 27.32 22.95
N ALA A 59 25.43 27.00 24.16
CA ALA A 59 25.10 25.74 24.84
C ALA A 59 23.58 25.61 25.08
N GLU A 60 22.93 26.68 25.55
CA GLU A 60 21.49 26.71 25.77
C GLU A 60 20.70 26.49 24.47
N LEU A 61 21.06 27.18 23.39
CA LEU A 61 20.41 27.00 22.09
C LEU A 61 20.60 25.59 21.52
N GLN A 62 21.78 25.01 21.70
CA GLN A 62 22.05 23.62 21.33
C GLN A 62 21.14 22.65 22.09
N ASN A 63 21.05 22.79 23.42
CA ASN A 63 20.19 21.95 24.26
C ASN A 63 18.72 22.07 23.85
N ARG A 64 18.23 23.31 23.69
CA ARG A 64 16.85 23.56 23.23
C ARG A 64 16.55 22.93 21.88
N SER A 65 17.51 22.98 20.94
CA SER A 65 17.34 22.37 19.62
C SER A 65 17.28 20.83 19.69
N ALA A 66 18.10 20.22 20.56
CA ALA A 66 18.11 18.78 20.78
C ALA A 66 16.81 18.30 21.44
N ASP A 67 16.34 19.02 22.46
CA ASP A 67 15.08 18.70 23.15
C ASP A 67 13.87 18.83 22.22
N ALA A 68 13.85 19.86 21.38
CA ALA A 68 12.80 20.04 20.38
C ALA A 68 12.77 18.88 19.37
N ALA A 69 13.94 18.46 18.86
CA ALA A 69 14.05 17.32 17.95
C ALA A 69 13.58 16.01 18.63
N ALA A 70 14.03 15.75 19.87
CA ALA A 70 13.62 14.57 20.63
C ALA A 70 12.11 14.56 20.93
N SER A 71 11.50 15.72 21.16
CA SER A 71 10.05 15.86 21.35
C SER A 71 9.29 15.54 20.05
N GLN A 72 9.74 16.08 18.92
CA GLN A 72 9.14 15.80 17.62
C GLN A 72 9.22 14.31 17.25
N ASP A 73 10.36 13.68 17.52
CA ASP A 73 10.55 12.24 17.30
C ASP A 73 9.61 11.40 18.15
N ARG A 74 9.45 11.73 19.44
CA ARG A 74 8.45 11.08 20.32
C ARG A 74 7.05 11.24 19.75
N ALA A 75 6.64 12.46 19.38
CA ALA A 75 5.32 12.72 18.81
C ALA A 75 5.09 11.99 17.47
N ARG A 76 6.13 11.84 16.64
CA ARG A 76 6.05 11.07 15.39
C ARG A 76 5.87 9.58 15.67
N ARG A 77 6.62 9.00 16.61
CA ARG A 77 6.48 7.59 17.01
C ARG A 77 5.09 7.31 17.58
N THR A 78 4.58 8.19 18.45
CA THR A 78 3.21 8.05 19.00
C THR A 78 2.16 8.05 17.90
N ARG A 79 2.24 8.97 16.94
CA ARG A 79 1.31 9.02 15.79
C ARG A 79 1.39 7.77 14.92
N GLN A 80 2.61 7.25 14.70
CA GLN A 80 2.80 6.02 13.93
C GLN A 80 2.20 4.79 14.63
N VAL A 81 2.42 4.66 15.94
CA VAL A 81 1.83 3.58 16.74
C VAL A 81 0.30 3.68 16.75
N GLN A 82 -0.25 4.88 16.93
CA GLN A 82 -1.70 5.08 16.89
C GLN A 82 -2.30 4.68 15.54
N GLY A 83 -1.70 5.14 14.43
CA GLY A 83 -2.17 4.75 13.08
C GLY A 83 -2.07 3.24 12.83
N ALA A 84 -1.06 2.57 13.40
CA ALA A 84 -0.95 1.10 13.31
C ALA A 84 -2.05 0.39 14.13
N ILE A 85 -2.41 0.92 15.29
CA ILE A 85 -3.51 0.41 16.13
C ILE A 85 -4.84 0.56 15.40
N ASP A 86 -5.11 1.74 14.82
CA ASP A 86 -6.35 2.03 14.10
C ASP A 86 -6.50 1.10 12.89
N ALA A 87 -5.44 0.96 12.08
CA ALA A 87 -5.44 0.05 10.94
C ALA A 87 -5.63 -1.43 11.34
N ALA A 88 -5.08 -1.85 12.49
CA ALA A 88 -5.30 -3.20 13.01
C ALA A 88 -6.74 -3.40 13.47
N SER A 89 -7.36 -2.38 14.06
CA SER A 89 -8.77 -2.39 14.46
C SER A 89 -9.69 -2.54 13.24
N ASP A 90 -9.42 -1.79 12.17
CA ASP A 90 -10.21 -1.86 10.93
C ASP A 90 -10.08 -3.23 10.24
N ARG A 91 -8.88 -3.81 10.20
CA ARG A 91 -8.68 -5.18 9.69
C ARG A 91 -9.47 -6.22 10.49
N ARG A 92 -9.53 -6.09 11.82
CA ARG A 92 -10.31 -7.01 12.66
C ARG A 92 -11.81 -6.90 12.37
N LYS A 93 -12.35 -5.68 12.18
CA LYS A 93 -13.75 -5.48 11.80
C LYS A 93 -14.06 -6.11 10.44
N LEU A 94 -13.19 -5.91 9.46
CA LEU A 94 -13.34 -6.51 8.13
C LEU A 94 -13.28 -8.04 8.20
N ALA A 95 -12.35 -8.61 8.96
CA ALA A 95 -12.28 -10.05 9.16
C ALA A 95 -13.58 -10.61 9.78
N ALA A 96 -14.10 -9.96 10.82
CA ALA A 96 -15.37 -10.35 11.43
C ALA A 96 -16.55 -10.30 10.43
N ALA A 97 -16.61 -9.26 9.59
CA ALA A 97 -17.64 -9.15 8.55
C ALA A 97 -17.51 -10.24 7.46
N VAL A 98 -16.28 -10.63 7.12
CA VAL A 98 -16.03 -11.75 6.20
C VAL A 98 -16.47 -13.07 6.83
N ASP A 99 -16.15 -13.31 8.10
CA ASP A 99 -16.57 -14.52 8.82
C ASP A 99 -18.11 -14.62 8.91
N GLU A 100 -18.78 -13.50 9.18
CA GLU A 100 -20.25 -13.41 9.17
C GLU A 100 -20.81 -13.73 7.77
N ALA A 101 -20.28 -13.10 6.71
CA ALA A 101 -20.71 -13.36 5.34
C ALA A 101 -20.48 -14.82 4.90
N LEU A 102 -19.39 -15.45 5.33
CA LEU A 102 -19.13 -16.87 5.07
C LEU A 102 -20.13 -17.78 5.81
N THR A 103 -20.49 -17.41 7.04
CA THR A 103 -21.49 -18.13 7.84
C THR A 103 -22.88 -18.03 7.21
N ASP A 104 -23.26 -16.84 6.76
CA ASP A 104 -24.52 -16.60 6.04
C ASP A 104 -24.55 -17.35 4.71
N LEU A 105 -23.45 -17.33 3.96
CA LEU A 105 -23.32 -18.09 2.72
C LEU A 105 -23.49 -19.59 2.97
N ALA A 106 -22.83 -20.15 3.98
CA ALA A 106 -22.96 -21.57 4.32
C ALA A 106 -24.42 -21.94 4.67
N THR A 107 -25.11 -21.06 5.41
CA THR A 107 -26.52 -21.26 5.80
C THR A 107 -27.44 -21.19 4.57
N SER A 108 -27.26 -20.17 3.73
CA SER A 108 -28.04 -20.01 2.50
C SER A 108 -27.81 -21.14 1.49
N TRP A 109 -26.59 -21.69 1.44
CA TRP A 109 -26.25 -22.82 0.59
C TRP A 109 -26.96 -24.11 1.00
N GLN A 110 -27.09 -24.39 2.29
CA GLN A 110 -27.87 -25.53 2.77
C GLN A 110 -29.35 -25.40 2.40
N ALA A 111 -29.92 -24.20 2.58
CA ALA A 111 -31.30 -23.91 2.20
C ALA A 111 -31.52 -24.07 0.68
N TYR A 112 -30.60 -23.56 -0.13
CA TYR A 112 -30.62 -23.73 -1.58
C TYR A 112 -30.53 -25.21 -1.98
N ARG A 113 -29.59 -25.96 -1.40
CA ARG A 113 -29.41 -27.39 -1.69
C ARG A 113 -30.68 -28.19 -1.38
N GLU A 114 -31.34 -27.89 -0.26
CA GLU A 114 -32.57 -28.56 0.13
C GLU A 114 -33.75 -28.17 -0.79
N ALA A 115 -33.85 -26.91 -1.18
CA ALA A 115 -34.83 -26.44 -2.17
C ALA A 115 -34.63 -27.12 -3.53
N VAL A 116 -33.38 -27.27 -3.99
CA VAL A 116 -33.06 -28.00 -5.23
C VAL A 116 -33.39 -29.48 -5.07
N ARG A 117 -33.07 -30.12 -3.93
CA ARG A 117 -33.40 -31.53 -3.67
C ARG A 117 -34.91 -31.77 -3.75
N GLN A 118 -35.71 -30.90 -3.13
CA GLN A 118 -37.17 -30.97 -3.15
C GLN A 118 -37.73 -30.69 -4.55
N GLY A 119 -37.22 -29.67 -5.24
CA GLY A 119 -37.63 -29.32 -6.62
C GLY A 119 -37.29 -30.40 -7.64
N VAL A 120 -36.13 -31.03 -7.51
CA VAL A 120 -35.67 -32.14 -8.38
C VAL A 120 -36.46 -33.42 -8.07
N GLY A 121 -36.69 -33.74 -6.79
CA GLY A 121 -37.49 -34.90 -6.39
C GLY A 121 -38.96 -34.82 -6.83
N THR A 122 -39.52 -33.60 -6.91
CA THR A 122 -40.89 -33.37 -7.40
C THR A 122 -40.99 -33.37 -8.93
N THR A 123 -40.00 -32.82 -9.65
CA THR A 123 -39.99 -32.78 -11.13
C THR A 123 -39.57 -34.09 -11.80
N ALA A 124 -38.83 -34.98 -11.11
CA ALA A 124 -38.41 -36.27 -11.67
C ALA A 124 -39.51 -37.35 -11.72
N ALA A 125 -40.77 -37.03 -11.39
CA ALA A 125 -41.89 -37.99 -11.29
C ALA A 125 -41.61 -39.20 -10.36
N ALA A 126 -40.63 -39.09 -9.46
CA ALA A 126 -40.14 -40.16 -8.59
C ALA A 126 -40.69 -40.08 -7.15
N GLY A 127 -41.78 -39.33 -6.92
CA GLY A 127 -42.42 -39.23 -5.59
C GLY A 127 -41.52 -38.71 -4.47
N GLY A 128 -40.44 -38.00 -4.80
CA GLY A 128 -39.44 -37.52 -3.82
C GLY A 128 -38.22 -38.44 -3.61
N ASP A 129 -38.11 -39.59 -4.29
CA ASP A 129 -36.92 -40.45 -4.20
C ASP A 129 -35.78 -39.95 -5.10
N VAL A 130 -34.75 -39.40 -4.48
CA VAL A 130 -33.54 -38.84 -5.11
C VAL A 130 -32.42 -39.90 -5.26
N GLY A 131 -32.64 -41.12 -4.75
CA GLY A 131 -31.66 -42.21 -4.74
C GLY A 131 -31.08 -42.57 -6.12
N PRO A 132 -31.84 -42.55 -7.23
CA PRO A 132 -31.29 -42.77 -8.57
C PRO A 132 -30.32 -41.67 -9.02
N ILE A 133 -30.55 -40.42 -8.61
CA ILE A 133 -29.71 -39.27 -8.96
C ILE A 133 -28.41 -39.29 -8.13
N ASP A 134 -28.51 -39.56 -6.83
CA ASP A 134 -27.34 -39.73 -5.95
C ASP A 134 -26.44 -40.88 -6.43
N ARG A 135 -27.02 -41.98 -6.90
CA ARG A 135 -26.27 -43.12 -7.49
C ARG A 135 -25.55 -42.77 -8.79
N VAL A 136 -26.08 -41.84 -9.59
CA VAL A 136 -25.45 -41.45 -10.86
C VAL A 136 -24.35 -40.41 -10.63
N LEU A 137 -24.55 -39.49 -9.68
CA LEU A 137 -23.53 -38.50 -9.26
C LEU A 137 -22.32 -39.15 -8.59
N THR A 138 -22.54 -40.14 -7.72
CA THR A 138 -21.44 -40.93 -7.10
C THR A 138 -20.67 -41.80 -8.08
N ASN A 139 -21.28 -42.16 -9.22
CA ASN A 139 -20.63 -42.94 -10.27
C ASN A 139 -20.06 -42.08 -11.42
N HIS A 140 -20.01 -40.75 -11.27
CA HIS A 140 -19.53 -39.79 -12.27
C HIS A 140 -20.14 -39.94 -13.68
N ARG A 141 -21.38 -40.44 -13.77
CA ARG A 141 -22.09 -40.55 -15.05
C ARG A 141 -23.02 -39.34 -15.24
N GLN A 142 -23.23 -38.92 -16.48
CA GLN A 142 -24.19 -37.86 -16.79
C GLN A 142 -25.61 -38.40 -16.60
N SER A 143 -26.38 -37.82 -15.67
CA SER A 143 -27.79 -38.18 -15.46
C SER A 143 -28.68 -37.28 -16.31
N GLU A 144 -29.27 -37.81 -17.37
CA GLU A 144 -30.24 -37.10 -18.19
C GLU A 144 -31.47 -36.65 -17.38
N ALA A 145 -31.86 -37.43 -16.36
CA ALA A 145 -32.95 -37.09 -15.45
C ALA A 145 -32.61 -35.89 -14.55
N LEU A 146 -31.37 -35.81 -14.04
CA LEU A 146 -30.89 -34.65 -13.27
C LEU A 146 -30.88 -33.39 -14.14
N VAL A 147 -30.39 -33.49 -15.39
CA VAL A 147 -30.35 -32.37 -16.33
C VAL A 147 -31.76 -31.87 -16.65
N LYS A 148 -32.71 -32.77 -16.92
CA LYS A 148 -34.11 -32.40 -17.18
C LYS A 148 -34.78 -31.77 -15.95
N ALA A 149 -34.52 -32.29 -14.76
CA ALA A 149 -35.04 -31.73 -13.51
C ALA A 149 -34.46 -30.34 -13.20
N MET A 150 -33.16 -30.12 -13.46
CA MET A 150 -32.53 -28.81 -13.32
C MET A 150 -33.07 -27.79 -14.32
N ILE A 151 -33.33 -28.19 -15.58
CA ILE A 151 -33.96 -27.32 -16.58
C ILE A 151 -35.40 -26.99 -16.20
N ALA A 152 -36.16 -27.95 -15.67
CA ALA A 152 -37.52 -27.75 -15.21
C ALA A 152 -37.60 -26.84 -13.97
N ALA A 153 -36.71 -27.03 -12.99
CA ALA A 153 -36.67 -26.26 -11.75
C ALA A 153 -36.07 -24.86 -11.93
N GLY A 154 -35.08 -24.69 -12.82
CA GLY A 154 -34.41 -23.41 -13.09
C GLY A 154 -35.08 -22.52 -14.13
N GLY A 155 -36.17 -22.98 -14.74
CA GLY A 155 -36.87 -22.28 -15.82
C GLY A 155 -35.96 -21.99 -17.03
N SER A 156 -36.49 -21.25 -18.01
CA SER A 156 -35.78 -20.95 -19.26
C SER A 156 -34.49 -20.12 -19.08
N GLU A 157 -34.30 -19.49 -17.91
CA GLU A 157 -33.14 -18.66 -17.61
C GLU A 157 -31.91 -19.49 -17.21
N LEU A 158 -32.07 -20.54 -16.39
CA LEU A 158 -30.97 -21.43 -16.03
C LEU A 158 -30.47 -22.22 -17.25
N SER A 159 -31.39 -22.65 -18.13
CA SER A 159 -31.05 -23.34 -19.38
C SER A 159 -30.25 -22.44 -20.35
N ARG A 160 -30.51 -21.13 -20.35
CA ARG A 160 -29.70 -20.14 -21.09
C ARG A 160 -28.35 -19.86 -20.41
N ALA A 161 -28.32 -19.73 -19.08
CA ALA A 161 -27.10 -19.50 -18.32
C ALA A 161 -26.10 -20.67 -18.44
N LEU A 162 -26.61 -21.90 -18.59
CA LEU A 162 -25.81 -23.11 -18.82
C LEU A 162 -25.57 -23.42 -20.32
N GLY A 163 -26.10 -22.59 -21.24
CA GLY A 163 -25.87 -22.72 -22.69
C GLY A 163 -26.57 -23.90 -23.38
N ILE A 164 -27.57 -24.50 -22.73
CA ILE A 164 -28.25 -25.71 -23.20
C ILE A 164 -29.33 -25.35 -24.23
N ASP A 165 -30.10 -24.28 -23.99
CA ASP A 165 -31.27 -23.93 -24.80
C ASP A 165 -31.32 -22.44 -25.14
N THR A 166 -30.29 -21.95 -25.85
CA THR A 166 -30.36 -20.64 -26.52
C THR A 166 -30.65 -20.83 -28.01
N PRO A 167 -31.61 -20.08 -28.60
CA PRO A 167 -31.86 -20.05 -30.05
C PRO A 167 -30.72 -19.39 -30.87
N ILE A 168 -29.55 -19.20 -30.26
CA ILE A 168 -28.36 -18.54 -30.80
C ILE A 168 -27.34 -19.54 -31.35
N LYS A 169 -27.53 -20.86 -31.15
CA LYS A 169 -26.60 -21.89 -31.67
C LYS A 169 -26.44 -21.87 -33.20
N ALA A 170 -27.41 -21.38 -33.96
CA ALA A 170 -27.33 -21.37 -35.42
C ALA A 170 -26.81 -20.04 -36.03
N ARG A 171 -26.77 -18.94 -35.27
CA ARG A 171 -26.41 -17.62 -35.82
C ARG A 171 -25.15 -16.98 -35.23
N HIS A 172 -24.68 -17.43 -34.06
CA HIS A 172 -23.45 -16.90 -33.44
C HIS A 172 -22.51 -17.99 -32.89
N SER A 173 -22.58 -19.22 -33.40
CA SER A 173 -21.54 -20.21 -33.13
C SER A 173 -20.25 -19.80 -33.85
N ILE A 174 -19.37 -19.11 -33.14
CA ILE A 174 -17.95 -19.04 -33.51
C ILE A 174 -17.42 -20.48 -33.34
N SER A 175 -16.71 -20.99 -34.35
CA SER A 175 -16.15 -22.34 -34.24
C SER A 175 -15.17 -22.39 -33.05
N LEU A 176 -15.01 -23.54 -32.41
CA LEU A 176 -14.04 -23.69 -31.31
C LEU A 176 -12.65 -23.18 -31.73
N THR A 177 -12.26 -23.44 -32.97
CA THR A 177 -11.02 -22.99 -33.58
C THR A 177 -10.91 -21.47 -33.68
N ASP A 178 -12.00 -20.78 -34.03
CA ASP A 178 -12.02 -19.31 -34.08
C ASP A 178 -11.99 -18.68 -32.67
N ALA A 179 -12.60 -19.35 -31.67
CA ALA A 179 -12.53 -18.93 -30.28
C ALA A 179 -11.11 -19.10 -29.71
N GLU A 180 -10.47 -20.24 -30.01
CA GLU A 180 -9.07 -20.51 -29.66
C GLU A 180 -8.12 -19.51 -30.31
N GLY A 181 -8.34 -19.15 -31.58
CA GLY A 181 -7.58 -18.11 -32.29
C GLY A 181 -7.64 -16.75 -31.58
N ARG A 182 -8.84 -16.30 -31.18
CA ARG A 182 -9.02 -15.02 -30.47
C ARG A 182 -8.37 -15.02 -29.09
N VAL A 183 -8.43 -16.14 -28.37
CA VAL A 183 -7.76 -16.28 -27.06
C VAL A 183 -6.24 -16.26 -27.24
N ALA A 184 -5.71 -16.95 -28.25
CA ALA A 184 -4.28 -16.93 -28.55
C ALA A 184 -3.78 -15.52 -28.92
N GLU A 185 -4.53 -14.77 -29.73
CA GLU A 185 -4.23 -13.38 -30.05
C GLU A 185 -4.25 -12.49 -28.80
N SER A 186 -5.26 -12.63 -27.94
CA SER A 186 -5.35 -11.88 -26.68
C SER A 186 -4.18 -12.19 -25.74
N LEU A 187 -3.79 -13.45 -25.61
CA LEU A 187 -2.67 -13.86 -24.75
C LEU A 187 -1.33 -13.38 -25.31
N ASN A 188 -1.15 -13.39 -26.64
CA ASN A 188 0.06 -12.85 -27.28
C ASN A 188 0.19 -11.33 -27.08
N LEU A 189 -0.92 -10.59 -27.15
CA LEU A 189 -0.95 -9.16 -26.84
C LEU A 189 -0.59 -8.87 -25.39
N GLU A 190 -1.12 -9.63 -24.44
CA GLU A 190 -0.78 -9.50 -23.02
C GLU A 190 0.69 -9.87 -22.76
N LEU A 191 1.20 -10.90 -23.41
CA LEU A 191 2.60 -11.30 -23.31
C LEU A 191 3.54 -10.23 -23.89
N LEU A 192 3.15 -9.55 -24.97
CA LEU A 192 3.88 -8.40 -25.50
C LEU A 192 3.84 -7.20 -24.54
N ARG A 193 2.70 -6.94 -23.87
CA ARG A 193 2.59 -5.89 -22.84
C ARG A 193 3.52 -6.15 -21.66
N LEU A 194 3.58 -7.39 -21.19
CA LEU A 194 4.51 -7.81 -20.13
C LEU A 194 5.97 -7.68 -20.57
N LYS A 195 6.31 -8.11 -21.80
CA LYS A 195 7.66 -7.94 -22.35
C LYS A 195 8.06 -6.48 -22.51
N ALA A 196 7.12 -5.60 -22.86
CA ALA A 196 7.34 -4.15 -22.96
C ALA A 196 7.66 -3.49 -21.59
N GLN A 197 7.25 -4.12 -20.49
CA GLN A 197 7.53 -3.70 -19.12
C GLN A 197 8.80 -4.35 -18.54
N SER A 198 9.47 -5.21 -19.32
CA SER A 198 10.68 -5.92 -18.86
C SER A 198 11.83 -4.96 -18.55
N PRO A 199 12.64 -5.24 -17.51
CA PRO A 199 13.84 -4.46 -17.19
C PRO A 199 14.96 -4.59 -18.24
N GLN A 200 14.88 -5.57 -19.13
CA GLN A 200 15.85 -5.74 -20.22
C GLN A 200 15.52 -4.82 -21.40
N ARG A 201 16.30 -3.73 -21.55
CA ARG A 201 16.05 -2.65 -22.53
C ARG A 201 15.83 -3.12 -23.98
N GLY A 202 16.58 -4.13 -24.44
CA GLY A 202 16.43 -4.66 -25.80
C GLY A 202 15.06 -5.29 -26.05
N ILE A 203 14.62 -6.15 -25.12
CA ILE A 203 13.34 -6.85 -25.19
C ILE A 203 12.17 -5.87 -25.03
N ALA A 204 12.30 -4.91 -24.10
CA ALA A 204 11.28 -3.90 -23.88
C ALA A 204 11.12 -2.95 -25.08
N ALA A 205 12.22 -2.58 -25.74
CA ALA A 205 12.18 -1.72 -26.92
C ALA A 205 11.58 -2.44 -28.15
N GLN A 206 11.90 -3.73 -28.33
CA GLN A 206 11.34 -4.55 -29.40
C GLN A 206 9.83 -4.79 -29.20
N ALA A 207 9.40 -5.21 -28.01
CA ALA A 207 7.99 -5.44 -27.71
C ALA A 207 7.14 -4.17 -27.81
N LYS A 208 7.70 -2.98 -27.49
CA LYS A 208 7.02 -1.68 -27.69
C LYS A 208 6.86 -1.29 -29.15
N ARG A 209 7.73 -1.77 -30.06
CA ARG A 209 7.58 -1.55 -31.51
C ARG A 209 6.51 -2.47 -32.07
N GLU A 210 6.55 -3.76 -31.72
CA GLU A 210 5.56 -4.75 -32.13
C GLU A 210 4.14 -4.41 -31.64
N LEU A 211 3.99 -3.90 -30.40
CA LEU A 211 2.71 -3.38 -29.89
C LEU A 211 2.16 -2.17 -30.66
N LYS A 212 3.03 -1.33 -31.25
CA LYS A 212 2.60 -0.18 -32.05
C LYS A 212 2.17 -0.59 -33.47
N GLU A 213 2.74 -1.68 -33.99
CA GLU A 213 2.37 -2.24 -35.29
C GLU A 213 1.04 -3.01 -35.22
N GLN A 214 0.74 -3.68 -34.10
CA GLN A 214 -0.54 -4.39 -33.89
C GLN A 214 -1.71 -3.50 -33.43
N GLY A 215 -1.46 -2.22 -33.12
CA GLY A 215 -2.46 -1.25 -32.66
C GLY A 215 -2.95 -0.27 -33.73
N ARG A 216 -2.59 -0.47 -34.99
CA ARG A 216 -3.13 0.21 -36.19
C ARG A 216 -3.97 -0.76 -36.98
#